data_AF-A0A961TSN7-F1
#
_entry.id   AF-A0A961TSN7-F1
#
_cell.length_a   1.000
_cell.length_b   1.000
_cell.length_c   1.000
_cell.angle_alpha   90.00
_cell.angle_beta   90.00
_cell.angle_gamma   90.00
#
_symmetry.space_group_name_H-M   'P 1'
#
loop_
_entity.id
_entity.type
_entity.pdbx_description
1 polymer ?
#
loop_
_entity_poly.entity_id
_entity_poly.type
_entity_poly.pdbx_seq_one_letter_code
_entity_poly.pdbx_strand_id
1 'polypeptide(L)' 'MSSKRFAGDARHWPGLAFTTFLFFVYVYLPIAVLIALSFNENRTVTVWTGFSLDWYRVAFANDDMVRAATNSLLIA' A
#
# COMPACT_ATOMS: atom_id res chain seq x y z
N MET A 1 25.22 -16.37 -35.68
CA MET A 1 24.27 -16.73 -34.60
C MET A 1 25.07 -17.06 -33.35
N SER A 2 25.00 -16.23 -32.31
CA SER A 2 25.49 -16.59 -30.97
C SER A 2 24.74 -15.73 -29.96
N SER A 3 23.66 -16.29 -29.40
CA SER A 3 22.94 -15.67 -28.28
C SER A 3 23.78 -15.86 -27.03
N LYS A 4 24.54 -14.83 -26.67
CA LYS A 4 25.23 -14.78 -25.38
C LYS A 4 24.15 -14.75 -24.29
N ARG A 5 24.06 -15.86 -23.54
CA ARG A 5 23.16 -16.04 -22.40
C ARG A 5 23.45 -14.96 -21.36
N PHE A 6 22.50 -14.05 -21.14
CA PHE A 6 22.42 -13.27 -19.90
C PHE A 6 22.07 -14.23 -18.76
N ALA A 7 23.06 -14.95 -18.26
CA ALA A 7 22.96 -15.75 -17.04
C ALA A 7 24.03 -15.27 -16.05
N GLY A 8 24.00 -13.96 -15.76
CA GLY A 8 24.56 -13.47 -14.50
C GLY A 8 23.59 -13.89 -13.43
N ASP A 9 23.93 -14.93 -12.68
CA ASP A 9 23.08 -15.47 -11.65
C ASP A 9 22.91 -14.45 -10.51
N ALA A 10 21.85 -13.64 -10.61
CA ALA A 10 21.51 -12.60 -9.62
C ALA A 10 21.33 -13.18 -8.20
N ARG A 11 21.13 -14.50 -8.10
CA ARG A 11 20.89 -15.25 -6.88
C ARG A 11 22.12 -15.35 -5.96
N HIS A 12 23.33 -15.14 -6.49
CA HIS A 12 24.58 -15.30 -5.75
C HIS A 12 25.15 -14.00 -5.16
N TRP A 13 24.54 -12.85 -5.40
CA TRP A 13 25.01 -11.58 -4.82
C TRP A 13 24.56 -11.50 -3.35
N PRO A 14 25.47 -11.65 -2.36
CA PRO A 14 25.10 -11.83 -0.95
C PRO A 14 24.49 -10.58 -0.29
N GLY A 15 24.24 -9.50 -1.05
CA GLY A 15 23.56 -8.29 -0.59
C GLY A 15 22.25 -7.98 -1.31
N LEU A 16 21.91 -8.66 -2.41
CA LEU A 16 20.74 -8.31 -3.24
C LEU A 16 19.41 -8.53 -2.48
N ALA A 17 19.31 -9.62 -1.73
CA ALA A 17 18.11 -9.91 -0.95
C ALA A 17 17.88 -8.86 0.14
N PHE A 18 18.95 -8.45 0.83
CA PHE A 18 18.89 -7.44 1.89
C PHE A 18 18.51 -6.05 1.35
N THR A 19 19.14 -5.60 0.25
CA THR A 19 18.81 -4.31 -0.35
C THR A 19 17.40 -4.30 -0.95
N THR A 20 16.98 -5.41 -1.56
CA THR A 20 15.59 -5.58 -2.05
C THR A 20 14.59 -5.52 -0.91
N PHE A 21 14.88 -6.19 0.22
CA PHE A 21 14.03 -6.13 1.41
C PHE A 21 13.92 -4.69 1.94
N LEU A 22 15.04 -3.99 2.13
CA LEU A 22 15.04 -2.59 2.58
C LEU A 22 14.29 -1.66 1.64
N PHE A 23 14.45 -1.87 0.32
CA PHE A 23 13.72 -1.11 -0.69
C PHE A 23 12.20 -1.28 -0.52
N PHE A 24 11.72 -2.52 -0.38
CA PHE A 24 10.30 -2.76 -0.16
C PHE A 24 9.82 -2.22 1.19
N VAL A 25 10.59 -2.38 2.27
CA VAL A 25 10.26 -1.77 3.56
C VAL A 25 10.10 -0.25 3.41
N TYR A 26 11.03 0.42 2.73
CA TYR A 26 10.96 1.86 2.52
C TYR A 26 9.70 2.29 1.74
N VAL A 27 9.35 1.57 0.66
CA VAL A 27 8.17 1.89 -0.15
C VAL A 27 6.86 1.60 0.58
N TYR A 28 6.80 0.50 1.35
CA TYR A 28 5.58 0.09 2.04
C TYR A 28 5.39 0.74 3.40
N LEU A 29 6.45 1.20 4.07
CA LEU A 29 6.35 1.88 5.37
C LEU A 29 5.39 3.08 5.37
N PRO A 30 5.44 4.05 4.43
CA PRO A 30 4.49 5.16 4.41
C PRO A 30 3.06 4.69 4.16
N ILE A 31 2.86 3.66 3.32
CA ILE A 31 1.54 3.06 3.09
C ILE A 31 1.02 2.41 4.39
N ALA A 32 1.88 1.69 5.12
CA ALA A 32 1.54 1.09 6.40
C ALA A 32 1.19 2.15 7.46
N VAL A 33 1.87 3.30 7.48
CA VAL A 33 1.51 4.43 8.33
C VAL A 33 0.12 4.96 7.97
N LEU A 34 -0.19 5.15 6.68
CA LEU A 34 -1.52 5.57 6.25
C LEU A 34 -2.61 4.56 6.64
N ILE A 35 -2.34 3.27 6.52
CA ILE A 35 -3.25 2.20 6.97
C ILE A 35 -3.44 2.27 8.49
N ALA A 36 -2.39 2.44 9.27
CA ALA A 36 -2.52 2.59 10.72
C ALA A 36 -3.37 3.83 11.07
N LEU A 37 -3.11 4.95 10.42
CA LEU A 37 -3.85 6.21 10.61
C LEU A 37 -5.31 6.13 10.16
N SER A 38 -5.65 5.30 9.17
CA SER A 38 -7.04 5.16 8.71
C SER A 38 -7.94 4.46 9.74
N PHE A 39 -7.35 3.78 10.72
CA PHE A 39 -8.06 3.23 11.87
C PHE A 39 -8.13 4.20 13.06
N ASN A 40 -7.60 5.43 12.96
CA ASN A 40 -7.74 6.41 14.04
C ASN A 40 -9.20 6.88 14.13
N GLU A 41 -9.74 6.86 15.35
CA GLU A 41 -11.10 7.37 15.62
C GLU A 41 -11.23 8.86 15.30
N ASN A 42 -10.17 9.64 15.56
CA ASN A 42 -10.14 11.06 15.26
C ASN A 42 -9.67 11.34 13.83
N ARG A 43 -10.21 12.40 13.22
CA ARG A 43 -9.83 12.89 11.87
C ARG A 43 -8.47 13.57 11.84
N THR A 44 -7.88 13.84 13.01
CA THR A 44 -6.60 14.55 13.13
C THR A 44 -5.45 13.56 13.30
N VAL A 45 -4.43 13.67 12.44
CA VAL A 45 -3.24 12.81 12.39
C VAL A 45 -2.36 12.93 13.65
N THR A 46 -2.45 14.04 14.39
CA THR A 46 -1.56 14.33 15.53
C THR A 46 -2.00 13.72 16.85
N VAL A 47 -3.21 13.16 16.95
CA VAL A 47 -3.72 12.60 18.20
C VAL A 47 -4.33 11.22 17.95
N TRP A 48 -3.64 10.19 18.46
CA TRP A 48 -4.20 8.84 18.51
C TRP A 48 -5.16 8.74 19.69
N THR A 49 -6.45 8.61 19.39
CA THR A 49 -7.52 8.56 20.41
C THR A 49 -8.06 7.15 20.62
N GLY A 50 -8.11 6.34 19.56
CA GLY A 50 -8.65 4.98 19.61
C GLY A 50 -8.62 4.31 18.24
N PHE A 51 -8.94 3.02 18.21
CA PHE A 51 -9.16 2.26 16.98
C PHE A 51 -10.65 2.33 16.59
N SER A 52 -10.96 2.75 15.36
CA SER A 52 -12.33 2.82 14.84
C SER A 52 -12.44 2.35 13.39
N LEU A 53 -13.63 1.84 13.06
CA LEU A 53 -14.07 1.51 11.70
C LEU A 53 -15.26 2.36 11.23
N ASP A 54 -15.65 3.38 12.01
CA ASP A 54 -16.90 4.12 11.77
C ASP A 54 -16.88 4.87 10.44
N TRP A 55 -15.74 5.46 10.08
CA TRP A 55 -15.56 6.13 8.79
C TRP A 55 -15.73 5.20 7.60
N TYR A 56 -15.32 3.93 7.71
CA TYR A 56 -15.58 2.94 6.67
C TYR A 56 -17.07 2.68 6.52
N ARG A 57 -17.80 2.52 7.64
CA ARG A 57 -19.26 2.34 7.59
C ARG A 57 -19.95 3.54 6.94
N VAL A 58 -19.56 4.75 7.32
CA VAL A 58 -20.10 5.99 6.74
C VAL A 58 -19.77 6.09 5.24
N ALA A 59 -18.56 5.72 4.83
CA ALA A 59 -18.15 5.75 3.42
C ALA A 59 -18.92 4.72 2.57
N PHE A 60 -19.12 3.50 3.08
CA PHE A 60 -19.90 2.47 2.39
C PHE A 60 -21.40 2.75 2.40
N ALA A 61 -21.91 3.50 3.38
CA ALA A 61 -23.30 3.96 3.41
C ALA A 61 -23.56 5.18 2.51
N ASN A 62 -22.50 5.77 1.92
CA ASN A 62 -22.63 6.89 1.00
C ASN A 62 -22.73 6.37 -0.44
N ASP A 63 -23.96 6.33 -0.96
CA ASP A 63 -24.25 5.83 -2.31
C ASP A 63 -23.47 6.58 -3.40
N ASP A 64 -23.25 7.88 -3.26
CA ASP A 64 -22.48 8.66 -4.25
C ASP A 64 -21.00 8.25 -4.25
N MET A 65 -20.40 8.06 -3.07
CA MET A 65 -19.02 7.57 -2.95
C MET A 65 -18.87 6.16 -3.54
N VAL A 66 -19.80 5.25 -3.21
CA VAL A 66 -19.77 3.87 -3.73
C VAL A 66 -19.97 3.83 -5.24
N ARG A 67 -20.91 4.62 -5.77
CA ARG A 67 -21.13 4.74 -7.23
C ARG A 67 -19.91 5.32 -7.93
N ALA A 68 -19.30 6.37 -7.38
CA ALA A 68 -18.07 6.95 -7.94
C ALA A 68 -16.93 5.90 -7.97
N ALA A 69 -16.70 5.19 -6.87
CA ALA A 69 -15.68 4.14 -6.80
C ALA A 69 -15.95 3.01 -7.80
N THR A 70 -17.21 2.58 -7.92
CA THR A 70 -17.61 1.53 -8.86
C THR A 70 -17.44 1.97 -10.31
N ASN A 71 -17.82 3.21 -10.63
CA ASN A 71 -17.62 3.78 -11.95
C ASN A 71 -16.12 3.86 -12.29
N SER A 72 -15.28 4.28 -11.35
CA SER A 72 -13.82 4.26 -11.55
C SER A 72 -13.30 2.85 -11.84
N LEU A 73 -13.77 1.83 -11.11
CA LEU A 73 -13.37 0.43 -11.35
C LEU A 73 -13.86 -0.13 -12.70
N LEU A 74 -15.02 0.32 -13.18
CA LEU A 74 -15.61 -0.16 -14.44
C LEU A 74 -15.02 0.54 -15.67
N ILE A 75 -14.61 1.79 -15.53
CA ILE A 75 -14.13 2.63 -16.64
C ILE A 75 -12.60 2.58 -16.78
N ALA A 76 -11.86 2.45 -15.68
CA ALA A 76 -10.39 2.36 -15.68
C ALA A 76 -9.88 1.08 -16.35
#